data_AF-A0A353QDT8-F1
#
_entry.id   AF-A0A353QDT8-F1
#
_cell.length_a   1.000
_cell.length_b   1.000
_cell.length_c   1.000
_cell.angle_alpha   90.00
_cell.angle_beta   90.00
_cell.angle_gamma   90.00
#
_symmetry.space_group_name_H-M   'P 1'
#
loop_
_entity.id
_entity.type
_entity.pdbx_description
1 polymer ?
#
loop_
_entity_poly.entity_id
_entity_poly.type
_entity_poly.pdbx_seq_one_letter_code
_entity_poly.pdbx_strand_id
1 'polypeptide(L)'
;MKQGLMACGIAEERIDVLAMPCPDPLPPRQLHQHPQQPPPSPPRLPHQPHQPHQQRRIGYFGFLLPHKGLRELCCALGLLVPTYPDLTATILSARAPFGVSGEYATVIEHTLAEERLRERISWHTGFLSEQQI
;
A
#
# COMPACT_ATOMS: atom_id res chain seq x y z
N MET A 1 -23.68 6.05 3.25
CA MET A 1 -22.27 5.67 3.53
C MET A 1 -22.06 4.89 4.83
N LYS A 2 -23.00 4.84 5.79
CA LYS A 2 -22.79 4.14 7.09
C LYS A 2 -23.10 2.64 7.11
N GLN A 3 -23.74 2.10 6.07
CA GLN A 3 -24.27 0.72 6.09
C GLN A 3 -23.32 -0.32 5.46
N GLY A 4 -22.28 0.10 4.73
CA GLY A 4 -21.39 -0.82 4.01
C GLY A 4 -20.18 -1.34 4.81
N LEU A 5 -19.78 -0.63 5.86
CA LEU A 5 -18.59 -0.97 6.66
C LEU A 5 -18.85 -2.11 7.66
N MET A 6 -20.09 -2.27 8.14
CA MET A 6 -20.47 -3.30 9.10
C MET A 6 -20.51 -4.72 8.50
N ALA A 7 -20.63 -4.86 7.17
CA ALA A 7 -20.69 -6.16 6.50
C ALA A 7 -19.32 -6.86 6.38
N CYS A 8 -18.22 -6.14 6.62
CA CYS A 8 -16.86 -6.65 6.44
C CYS A 8 -16.15 -7.03 7.76
N GLY A 9 -16.84 -6.99 8.91
CA GLY A 9 -16.25 -7.36 10.20
C GLY A 9 -15.07 -6.47 10.65
N ILE A 10 -14.94 -5.27 10.08
CA ILE A 10 -13.89 -4.31 10.45
C ILE A 10 -14.40 -3.53 11.65
N ALA A 11 -13.84 -3.79 12.83
CA ALA A 11 -14.07 -2.97 14.02
C ALA A 11 -13.59 -1.53 13.75
N GLU A 12 -14.44 -0.54 14.03
CA GLU A 12 -14.15 0.90 13.84
C GLU A 12 -12.90 1.39 14.60
N GLU A 13 -12.38 0.61 15.56
CA GLU A 13 -11.35 1.06 16.51
C GLU A 13 -9.90 1.02 16.01
N ARG A 14 -9.63 0.64 14.75
CA ARG A 14 -8.23 0.46 14.28
C ARG A 14 -7.96 0.97 12.85
N ILE A 15 -8.46 2.16 12.53
CA ILE A 15 -7.97 2.89 11.35
C ILE A 15 -6.92 3.89 11.84
N ASP A 16 -5.65 3.46 11.86
CA ASP A 16 -4.52 4.37 11.98
C ASP A 16 -4.40 5.16 10.68
N VAL A 17 -5.00 6.36 10.64
CA VAL A 17 -4.80 7.30 9.54
C VAL A 17 -3.37 7.83 9.64
N LEU A 18 -2.46 7.16 8.94
CA LEU A 18 -1.09 7.64 8.78
C LEU A 18 -1.10 8.81 7.78
N ALA A 19 -1.34 10.02 8.27
CA ALA A 19 -1.02 11.22 7.50
C ALA A 19 0.51 11.27 7.35
N MET A 20 1.03 10.95 6.18
CA MET A 20 2.42 11.26 5.89
C MET A 20 2.52 12.79 5.74
N PRO A 21 3.25 13.50 6.62
CA PRO A 21 3.54 14.90 6.37
C PRO A 21 4.34 14.98 5.07
N CYS A 22 3.92 15.89 4.19
CA CYS A 22 4.73 16.29 3.04
C CYS A 22 6.11 16.70 3.58
N PRO A 23 7.23 16.16 3.10
CA PRO A 23 8.53 16.57 3.60
C PRO A 23 8.75 18.04 3.25
N ASP A 24 8.93 18.87 4.29
CA ASP A 24 9.38 20.26 4.12
C ASP A 24 10.67 20.31 3.29
N PRO A 25 10.85 21.32 2.42
CA PRO A 25 12.09 21.50 1.69
C PRO A 25 13.26 21.63 2.67
N LEU A 26 14.30 20.81 2.44
CA LEU A 26 15.49 20.71 3.28
C LEU A 26 16.13 22.10 3.50
N PRO A 27 16.48 22.48 4.75
CA PRO A 27 17.23 23.71 4.99
C PRO A 27 18.69 23.56 4.49
N PRO A 28 19.34 24.65 4.08
CA PRO A 28 20.72 24.60 3.59
C PRO A 28 21.69 24.18 4.70
N ARG A 29 22.59 23.25 4.35
CA ARG A 29 23.64 22.70 5.22
C ARG A 29 24.53 23.81 5.78
N GLN A 30 24.48 24.03 7.09
CA GLN A 30 25.57 24.70 7.80
C GLN A 30 26.65 23.69 8.19
N LEU A 31 27.81 23.84 7.57
CA LEU A 31 29.06 23.21 7.98
C LEU A 31 29.58 23.92 9.24
N HIS A 32 29.43 23.30 10.41
CA HIS A 32 30.25 23.63 11.58
C HIS A 32 30.76 22.35 12.23
N GLN A 33 32.07 22.17 12.13
CA GLN A 33 32.88 21.17 12.82
C GLN A 33 33.11 21.62 14.27
N HIS A 34 32.96 20.71 15.24
CA HIS A 34 33.80 20.64 16.45
C HIS A 34 33.74 19.21 17.06
N PRO A 35 34.80 18.72 17.74
CA PRO A 35 34.99 17.29 18.07
C PRO A 35 34.75 16.93 19.56
N GLN A 36 34.63 15.60 19.81
CA GLN A 36 34.60 14.86 21.11
C GLN A 36 33.22 14.79 21.82
N GLN A 37 32.71 13.68 22.39
CA GLN A 37 33.23 12.45 23.04
C GLN A 37 32.27 11.23 22.79
N PRO A 38 32.70 9.96 22.97
CA PRO A 38 31.78 8.80 22.87
C PRO A 38 30.84 8.70 24.09
N PRO A 39 29.54 8.45 23.90
CA PRO A 39 28.61 8.25 25.01
C PRO A 39 28.78 6.86 25.65
N PRO A 40 28.52 6.70 26.97
CA PRO A 40 28.52 5.40 27.63
C PRO A 40 27.36 4.52 27.12
N SER A 41 27.65 3.22 26.94
CA SER A 41 26.70 2.22 26.45
C SER A 41 25.44 2.14 27.32
N PRO A 42 24.22 2.15 26.73
CA PRO A 42 22.99 2.02 27.51
C PRO A 42 22.82 0.61 28.10
N PRO A 43 22.11 0.46 29.23
CA PRO A 43 21.79 -0.84 29.81
C PRO A 43 20.92 -1.65 28.83
N ARG A 44 21.28 -2.93 28.64
CA ARG A 44 20.52 -3.88 27.81
C ARG A 44 19.12 -4.04 28.39
N LEU A 45 18.12 -3.46 27.72
CA LEU A 45 16.71 -3.70 28.01
C LEU A 45 16.37 -5.19 27.78
N PRO A 46 15.48 -5.78 28.60
CA PRO A 46 15.04 -7.15 28.43
C PRO A 46 14.43 -7.34 27.04
N HIS A 47 14.80 -8.45 26.38
CA HIS A 47 14.26 -8.85 25.09
C HIS A 47 12.73 -8.75 25.11
N GLN A 48 12.17 -7.79 24.37
CA GLN A 48 10.74 -7.82 24.11
C GLN A 48 10.43 -9.11 23.32
N PRO A 49 9.38 -9.86 23.72
CA PRO A 49 8.93 -11.00 22.93
C PRO A 49 8.60 -10.50 21.53
N HIS A 50 9.13 -11.18 20.51
CA HIS A 50 8.78 -10.94 19.11
C HIS A 50 7.26 -10.81 18.98
N GLN A 51 6.77 -9.60 18.71
CA GLN A 51 5.37 -9.44 18.34
C GLN A 51 5.13 -10.32 17.10
N PRO A 52 4.02 -11.08 17.04
CA PRO A 52 3.68 -11.82 15.84
C PRO A 52 3.69 -10.83 14.68
N HIS A 53 4.46 -11.13 13.62
CA HIS A 53 4.55 -10.28 12.43
C HIS A 53 3.15 -9.96 11.94
N GLN A 54 2.66 -8.77 12.26
CA GLN A 54 1.30 -8.37 12.00
C GLN A 54 1.19 -8.12 10.50
N GLN A 55 0.56 -9.06 9.80
CA GLN A 55 0.50 -9.06 8.35
C GLN A 55 -0.04 -7.73 7.82
N ARG A 56 0.80 -6.99 7.09
CA ARG A 56 0.41 -5.72 6.47
C ARG A 56 -0.47 -5.98 5.25
N ARG A 57 -1.63 -5.32 5.21
CA ARG A 57 -2.62 -5.49 4.14
C ARG A 57 -3.00 -4.15 3.53
N ILE A 58 -3.02 -4.08 2.21
CA ILE A 58 -3.52 -2.92 1.45
C ILE A 58 -4.82 -3.30 0.75
N GLY A 59 -5.82 -2.45 0.88
CA GLY A 59 -7.08 -2.54 0.13
C GLY A 59 -7.13 -1.46 -0.95
N TYR A 60 -7.55 -1.83 -2.16
CA TYR A 60 -7.90 -0.90 -3.22
C TYR A 60 -9.28 -1.22 -3.77
N PHE A 61 -10.10 -0.18 -3.95
CA PHE A 61 -11.42 -0.29 -4.57
C PHE A 61 -11.65 0.90 -5.52
N GLY A 62 -12.11 0.61 -6.74
CA GLY A 62 -12.52 1.67 -7.66
C GLY A 62 -12.76 1.19 -9.09
N PHE A 63 -13.01 2.12 -10.00
CA PHE A 63 -13.08 1.80 -11.42
C PHE A 63 -11.68 1.53 -12.00
N LEU A 64 -11.62 0.61 -12.95
CA LEU A 64 -10.42 0.25 -13.71
C LEU A 64 -10.18 1.30 -14.80
N LEU A 65 -9.59 2.42 -14.38
CA LEU A 65 -9.31 3.58 -15.22
C LEU A 65 -7.86 4.05 -14.99
N PRO A 66 -7.14 4.49 -16.04
CA PRO A 66 -5.74 4.89 -15.93
C PRO A 66 -5.47 5.95 -14.85
N HIS A 67 -6.31 6.99 -14.80
CA HIS A 67 -6.16 8.09 -13.86
C HIS A 67 -6.44 7.73 -12.39
N LYS A 68 -6.84 6.47 -12.09
CA LYS A 68 -7.06 6.00 -10.72
C LYS A 68 -5.78 5.45 -10.06
N GLY A 69 -4.67 5.38 -10.80
CA GLY A 69 -3.35 5.10 -10.21
C GLY A 69 -3.08 3.62 -9.87
N LEU A 70 -3.89 2.69 -10.39
CA LEU A 70 -3.75 1.27 -10.05
C LEU A 70 -2.41 0.67 -10.50
N ARG A 71 -1.89 1.09 -11.67
CA ARG A 71 -0.59 0.66 -12.15
C ARG A 71 0.52 1.13 -11.22
N GLU A 72 0.48 2.40 -10.85
CA GLU A 72 1.43 3.04 -9.94
C GLU A 72 1.41 2.37 -8.57
N LEU A 73 0.22 2.00 -8.08
CA LEU A 73 0.07 1.19 -6.87
C LEU A 73 0.79 -0.16 -7.00
N CYS A 74 0.62 -0.87 -8.12
CA CYS A 74 1.32 -2.14 -8.34
C CYS A 74 2.85 -1.95 -8.36
N CYS A 75 3.35 -0.93 -9.06
CA CYS A 75 4.79 -0.61 -9.06
C CYS A 75 5.29 -0.27 -7.65
N ALA A 76 4.56 0.55 -6.90
CA ALA A 76 4.93 0.90 -5.52
C ALA A 76 4.96 -0.34 -4.62
N LEU A 77 4.02 -1.27 -4.79
CA LEU A 77 4.02 -2.55 -4.09
C LEU A 77 5.26 -3.39 -4.43
N GLY A 78 5.66 -3.45 -5.71
CA GLY A 78 6.90 -4.10 -6.15
C GLY A 78 8.13 -3.59 -5.41
N LEU A 79 8.23 -2.27 -5.21
CA LEU A 79 9.32 -1.63 -4.47
C LEU A 79 9.26 -1.88 -2.95
N LEU A 80 8.07 -2.03 -2.38
CA LEU A 80 7.87 -2.18 -0.93
C LEU A 80 8.05 -3.62 -0.44
N VAL A 81 7.78 -4.62 -1.29
CA VAL A 81 7.83 -6.05 -0.92
C VAL A 81 9.19 -6.50 -0.35
N PRO A 82 10.35 -6.09 -0.87
CA PRO A 82 11.65 -6.45 -0.27
C PRO A 82 11.81 -5.96 1.17
N THR A 83 11.26 -4.78 1.49
CA THR A 83 11.31 -4.17 2.82
C THR A 83 10.24 -4.75 3.75
N TYR A 84 9.08 -5.07 3.19
CA TYR A 84 7.90 -5.59 3.89
C TYR A 84 7.47 -6.92 3.29
N PRO A 85 8.17 -8.03 3.60
CA PRO A 85 7.93 -9.33 2.98
C PRO A 85 6.61 -9.97 3.40
N ASP A 86 5.90 -9.42 4.38
CA ASP A 86 4.56 -9.81 4.82
C ASP A 86 3.44 -8.96 4.17
N LEU A 87 3.81 -7.98 3.34
CA LEU A 87 2.86 -7.11 2.66
C LEU A 87 2.07 -7.88 1.60
N THR A 88 0.75 -7.74 1.68
CA THR A 88 -0.22 -8.28 0.72
C THR A 88 -1.22 -7.21 0.31
N ALA A 89 -1.81 -7.33 -0.86
CA ALA A 89 -2.84 -6.42 -1.33
C ALA A 89 -4.07 -7.15 -1.87
N THR A 90 -5.24 -6.58 -1.64
CA THR A 90 -6.49 -6.99 -2.28
C THR A 90 -7.04 -5.82 -3.07
N ILE A 91 -7.24 -6.04 -4.36
CA ILE A 91 -7.61 -5.01 -5.33
C ILE A 91 -8.92 -5.42 -5.98
N LEU A 92 -9.94 -4.60 -5.79
CA LEU A 92 -11.26 -4.76 -6.39
C LEU A 92 -11.46 -3.63 -7.42
N SER A 93 -11.32 -3.93 -8.71
CA SER A 93 -11.51 -2.93 -9.76
C SER A 93 -12.68 -3.23 -10.70
N ALA A 94 -13.73 -2.40 -10.66
CA ALA A 94 -14.88 -2.52 -11.56
C ALA A 94 -14.53 -2.04 -12.97
N ARG A 95 -15.02 -2.70 -14.01
CA ARG A 95 -14.84 -2.20 -15.38
C ARG A 95 -15.72 -0.96 -15.58
N ALA A 96 -15.19 0.08 -16.22
CA ALA A 96 -15.98 1.24 -16.60
C ALA A 96 -16.76 0.94 -17.90
N PRO A 97 -17.93 1.57 -18.11
CA PRO A 97 -18.79 1.27 -19.25
C PRO A 97 -18.27 1.89 -20.57
N PHE A 98 -17.23 2.73 -20.52
CA PHE A 98 -16.77 3.55 -21.64
C PHE A 98 -15.53 2.98 -22.39
N GLY A 99 -15.35 1.66 -22.41
CA GLY A 99 -14.43 0.97 -23.33
C GLY A 99 -12.92 0.97 -23.01
N VAL A 100 -12.40 1.85 -22.15
CA VAL A 100 -10.96 1.94 -21.85
C VAL A 100 -10.43 0.90 -20.85
N SER A 101 -11.32 0.22 -20.12
CA SER A 101 -10.93 -0.72 -19.07
C SER A 101 -10.28 -2.01 -19.59
N GLY A 102 -10.55 -2.41 -20.83
CA GLY A 102 -10.01 -3.65 -21.41
C GLY A 102 -8.50 -3.55 -21.64
N GLU A 103 -8.06 -2.54 -22.37
CA GLU A 103 -6.63 -2.27 -22.61
C GLU A 103 -5.89 -2.01 -21.32
N TYR A 104 -6.48 -1.23 -20.41
CA TYR A 104 -5.86 -0.96 -19.12
C TYR A 104 -5.75 -2.21 -18.25
N ALA A 105 -6.71 -3.15 -18.32
CA ALA A 105 -6.60 -4.43 -17.63
C ALA A 105 -5.34 -5.20 -18.09
N THR A 106 -5.09 -5.26 -19.39
CA THR A 106 -3.89 -5.91 -19.95
C THR A 106 -2.61 -5.28 -19.43
N VAL A 107 -2.58 -3.94 -19.31
CA VAL A 107 -1.42 -3.23 -18.74
C VAL A 107 -1.18 -3.63 -17.28
N ILE A 108 -2.24 -3.71 -16.46
CA ILE A 108 -2.10 -4.14 -15.06
C ILE A 108 -1.66 -5.60 -14.97
N GLU A 109 -2.24 -6.50 -15.79
CA GLU A 109 -1.85 -7.90 -15.85
C GLU A 109 -0.34 -8.05 -16.14
N HIS A 110 0.17 -7.26 -17.09
CA HIS A 110 1.59 -7.21 -17.45
C HIS A 110 2.45 -6.72 -16.27
N THR A 111 2.09 -5.59 -15.65
CA THR A 111 2.82 -5.05 -14.50
C THR A 111 2.88 -6.04 -13.33
N LEU A 112 1.78 -6.74 -13.03
CA LEU A 112 1.78 -7.76 -11.97
C LEU A 112 2.71 -8.94 -12.28
N ALA A 113 2.90 -9.29 -13.55
CA ALA A 113 3.81 -10.35 -13.98
C ALA A 113 5.28 -9.89 -13.92
N GLU A 114 5.58 -8.70 -14.45
CA GLU A 114 6.93 -8.11 -14.44
C GLU A 114 7.48 -7.97 -13.01
N GLU A 115 6.65 -7.45 -12.10
CA GLU A 115 7.02 -7.22 -10.70
C GLU A 115 6.91 -8.49 -9.83
N ARG A 116 6.50 -9.64 -10.42
CA ARG A 116 6.28 -10.92 -9.73
C ARG A 116 5.33 -10.81 -8.52
N LEU A 117 4.28 -10.02 -8.66
CA LEU A 117 3.37 -9.66 -7.56
C LEU A 117 2.16 -10.59 -7.41
N ARG A 118 1.97 -11.57 -8.31
CA ARG A 118 0.79 -12.45 -8.33
C ARG A 118 0.57 -13.25 -7.06
N GLU A 119 1.64 -13.60 -6.35
CA GLU A 119 1.55 -14.34 -5.09
C GLU A 119 1.14 -13.45 -3.91
N ARG A 120 1.20 -12.13 -4.08
CA ARG A 120 1.02 -11.13 -3.01
C ARG A 120 -0.20 -10.24 -3.23
N ILE A 121 -0.65 -10.12 -4.47
CA ILE A 121 -1.76 -9.27 -4.88
C ILE A 121 -2.90 -10.14 -5.40
N SER A 122 -4.00 -10.14 -4.65
CA SER A 122 -5.28 -10.68 -5.12
C SER A 122 -6.03 -9.58 -5.87
N TRP A 123 -6.07 -9.68 -7.19
CA TRP A 123 -6.77 -8.72 -8.04
C TRP A 123 -8.04 -9.34 -8.63
N HIS A 124 -9.17 -8.65 -8.42
CA HIS A 124 -10.47 -9.05 -8.93
C HIS A 124 -11.08 -7.92 -9.78
N THR A 125 -11.59 -8.29 -10.95
CA THR A 125 -12.32 -7.40 -11.85
C THR A 125 -13.60 -8.05 -12.35
N GLY A 126 -14.55 -7.24 -12.85
CA GLY A 126 -15.81 -7.74 -13.42
C GLY A 126 -16.88 -8.14 -12.40
N PHE A 127 -16.77 -7.69 -11.14
CA PHE A 127 -17.75 -7.99 -10.08
C PHE A 127 -19.00 -7.11 -10.14
N LEU A 128 -19.01 -6.04 -10.96
CA LEU A 128 -20.20 -5.26 -11.28
C LEU A 128 -20.61 -5.56 -12.72
N SER A 129 -21.89 -5.89 -12.91
CA SER A 129 -22.53 -5.96 -14.22
C SER A 129 -22.78 -4.56 -14.79
N GLU A 130 -23.01 -4.44 -16.09
CA GLU A 130 -23.34 -3.16 -16.74
C GLU A 130 -24.53 -2.45 -16.09
N GLN A 131 -25.49 -3.19 -15.54
CA GLN A 131 -26.67 -2.66 -14.86
C GLN A 131 -26.36 -2.06 -13.48
N GLN A 132 -25.20 -2.38 -12.90
CA GLN A 132 -24.75 -1.93 -11.58
C GLN A 132 -23.72 -0.79 -11.65
N ILE A 133 -23.31 -0.39 -12.86
CA ILE A 133 -22.27 0.62 -13.12
C ILE A 133 -22.89 1.96 -13.50
#